data_AF-A0ABD3GK54-F1
#
_entry.id   AF-A0ABD3GK54-F1
#
_cell.length_a   1.000
_cell.length_b   1.000
_cell.length_c   1.000
_cell.angle_alpha   90.00
_cell.angle_beta   90.00
_cell.angle_gamma   90.00
#
_symmetry.space_group_name_H-M   'P 1'
#
loop_
_entity.id
_entity.type
_entity.pdbx_description
1 polymer ?
#
loop_
_entity_poly.entity_id
_entity_poly.type
_entity_poly.pdbx_seq_one_letter_code
_entity_poly.pdbx_strand_id
1 'polypeptide(L)'
;MPSSAGGGQRRRSGGPAKPSRSSAAAVYSGRGGRKFQHQQAGENGKNDKPSVGRYVGAAAFCLLLGSLWVLWGLSKRPAVTNPTPSVDQIFNDTATSSVYDRGLLKIADISYESVLEEHMRYWSNISHRHFRGSVLAYVTPWNGKGYDMAKLFRAKFTHVSPVWYQLKRDINGLALHGRHDVDQQWIKDVRRGGSPKIVPRVVLEGYPHNMLLREDEREEAIGLITSEVTKMQFDGIVLEAWSLWRGYRVLEDPNLRQKALEFVKLLGMELHVLEASKRKKGNLFQLVLVIPPPSGNQADPNAFTTSDMIYLNDAVDGFSLMTYDYSNAYVPGPNAPLAWMRQCLQVLLPKGKEKKAEKLNAKDKVLNSEVTSSDPELASKTLMGLNFYGNDYVMPQGGGAIVGHEYISLLAQHKPILTWDDASDEHHFSYPKVEMMQKTLHKVYYPSLQSLAVRLQEAEKWGVGISIWEIGQGLEYFFDLL
;
A
#
# COMPACT_ATOMS: atom_id res chain seq x y z
N MET A 1 22.71 -77.67 8.33
CA MET A 1 22.08 -78.80 7.61
C MET A 1 20.78 -79.17 8.33
N PRO A 2 19.78 -79.76 7.66
CA PRO A 2 19.58 -79.91 6.20
C PRO A 2 19.07 -78.59 5.57
N SER A 3 19.11 -78.25 4.28
CA SER A 3 19.20 -78.95 2.97
C SER A 3 17.92 -79.67 2.53
N SER A 4 17.09 -79.07 1.65
CA SER A 4 17.16 -79.16 0.16
C SER A 4 16.22 -80.25 -0.40
N ALA A 5 15.83 -80.35 -1.68
CA ALA A 5 16.24 -79.67 -2.92
C ALA A 5 15.13 -79.73 -4.01
N GLY A 6 15.38 -79.13 -5.18
CA GLY A 6 14.69 -79.44 -6.45
C GLY A 6 13.72 -78.35 -6.93
N GLY A 7 13.76 -77.91 -8.19
CA GLY A 7 14.68 -78.21 -9.30
C GLY A 7 14.46 -77.22 -10.45
N GLY A 8 15.35 -77.16 -11.45
CA GLY A 8 15.20 -76.19 -12.55
C GLY A 8 16.13 -76.44 -13.73
N GLN A 9 16.01 -75.63 -14.79
CA GLN A 9 16.89 -75.66 -15.96
C GLN A 9 17.14 -74.26 -16.57
N ARG A 10 18.17 -74.19 -17.43
CA ARG A 10 18.69 -72.99 -18.14
C ARG A 10 18.27 -73.09 -19.63
N ARG A 11 18.32 -72.07 -20.49
CA ARG A 11 19.48 -71.21 -20.90
C ARG A 11 19.00 -70.09 -21.85
N ARG A 12 19.71 -68.93 -21.83
CA ARG A 12 20.13 -68.01 -22.95
C ARG A 12 19.07 -67.65 -24.04
N SER A 13 19.02 -66.44 -24.60
CA SER A 13 20.06 -65.43 -24.88
C SER A 13 19.48 -64.02 -25.07
N GLY A 14 20.34 -62.99 -25.22
CA GLY A 14 19.96 -61.61 -25.55
C GLY A 14 20.74 -60.58 -24.73
N GLY A 15 21.52 -59.72 -25.38
CA GLY A 15 22.38 -58.71 -24.72
C GLY A 15 21.83 -57.28 -24.81
N PRO A 16 22.26 -56.35 -23.94
CA PRO A 16 21.80 -54.97 -23.96
C PRO A 16 22.55 -54.12 -25.00
N ALA A 17 21.81 -53.37 -25.84
CA ALA A 17 22.40 -52.50 -26.84
C ALA A 17 22.72 -51.09 -26.28
N LYS A 18 24.01 -50.71 -26.34
CA LYS A 18 24.49 -49.32 -26.41
C LYS A 18 25.21 -49.16 -27.76
N PRO A 19 25.09 -48.00 -28.44
CA PRO A 19 26.16 -46.96 -28.41
C PRO A 19 25.57 -45.58 -28.02
N SER A 20 26.25 -44.53 -27.51
CA SER A 20 27.58 -43.91 -27.72
C SER A 20 27.71 -43.14 -29.06
N ARG A 21 27.58 -41.80 -29.08
CA ARG A 21 28.59 -40.73 -28.80
C ARG A 21 29.23 -40.18 -30.10
N SER A 22 29.55 -38.87 -30.10
CA SER A 22 30.33 -38.12 -31.15
C SER A 22 29.69 -38.04 -32.56
N SER A 23 29.99 -37.05 -33.43
CA SER A 23 30.64 -35.73 -33.30
C SER A 23 30.50 -34.89 -34.60
N ALA A 24 30.46 -33.55 -34.48
CA ALA A 24 30.92 -32.50 -35.42
C ALA A 24 30.54 -32.51 -36.93
N ALA A 25 30.05 -31.35 -37.41
CA ALA A 25 30.28 -30.68 -38.72
C ALA A 25 29.99 -31.42 -40.07
N ALA A 26 29.73 -30.76 -41.22
CA ALA A 26 29.18 -29.43 -41.58
C ALA A 26 28.98 -29.36 -43.13
N VAL A 27 28.38 -28.26 -43.66
CA VAL A 27 28.29 -27.87 -45.09
C VAL A 27 27.35 -28.79 -45.94
N TYR A 28 26.54 -28.39 -46.94
CA TYR A 28 26.41 -27.23 -47.85
C TYR A 28 24.95 -26.69 -47.88
N SER A 29 24.58 -25.49 -48.39
CA SER A 29 25.33 -24.32 -48.92
C SER A 29 24.73 -23.01 -48.32
N GLY A 30 24.64 -21.77 -48.85
CA GLY A 30 24.85 -21.13 -50.17
C GLY A 30 23.51 -20.66 -50.80
N ARG A 31 23.32 -19.43 -51.31
CA ARG A 31 24.12 -18.17 -51.40
C ARG A 31 23.28 -17.02 -50.77
N GLY A 32 23.75 -15.84 -50.37
CA GLY A 32 25.07 -15.17 -50.35
C GLY A 32 24.84 -13.63 -50.32
N GLY A 33 25.68 -12.78 -49.71
CA GLY A 33 26.85 -13.00 -48.88
C GLY A 33 27.47 -11.69 -48.33
N ARG A 34 28.43 -11.82 -47.39
CA ARG A 34 29.50 -10.89 -46.89
C ARG A 34 29.16 -9.38 -46.73
N LYS A 35 29.25 -8.77 -45.53
CA LYS A 35 30.45 -8.51 -44.67
C LYS A 35 31.51 -7.61 -45.35
N PHE A 36 32.18 -6.66 -44.69
CA PHE A 36 32.92 -6.82 -43.40
C PHE A 36 32.98 -5.58 -42.46
N GLN A 37 33.83 -5.66 -41.44
CA GLN A 37 33.83 -4.91 -40.17
C GLN A 37 34.85 -3.75 -40.10
N HIS A 38 34.77 -2.98 -39.00
CA HIS A 38 35.84 -2.12 -38.43
C HIS A 38 37.27 -2.68 -38.57
N GLN A 39 38.27 -1.78 -38.65
CA GLN A 39 39.22 -1.62 -37.53
C GLN A 39 40.00 -0.29 -37.53
N GLN A 40 40.11 0.30 -36.32
CA GLN A 40 41.17 1.14 -35.71
C GLN A 40 41.92 2.24 -36.50
N ALA A 41 42.65 3.08 -35.75
CA ALA A 41 43.19 4.36 -36.18
C ALA A 41 44.71 4.37 -36.36
N GLY A 42 45.22 5.40 -37.03
CA GLY A 42 46.64 5.75 -37.11
C GLY A 42 46.81 7.26 -37.28
N GLU A 43 47.89 7.82 -36.74
CA GLU A 43 48.16 9.26 -36.74
C GLU A 43 48.92 9.71 -38.01
N ASN A 44 48.52 10.81 -38.63
CA ASN A 44 49.27 12.07 -38.62
C ASN A 44 48.63 13.13 -39.55
N GLY A 45 48.74 14.40 -39.18
CA GLY A 45 47.91 15.46 -39.75
C GLY A 45 48.49 16.20 -40.96
N LYS A 46 47.64 17.07 -41.53
CA LYS A 46 48.03 18.39 -42.06
C LYS A 46 46.81 19.32 -42.10
N ASN A 47 47.08 20.61 -42.26
CA ASN A 47 46.08 21.69 -42.14
C ASN A 47 45.06 21.67 -43.28
N ASP A 48 43.80 21.97 -42.96
CA ASP A 48 42.91 22.65 -43.89
C ASP A 48 41.94 23.60 -43.15
N LYS A 49 41.56 24.71 -43.79
CA LYS A 49 40.71 25.74 -43.15
C LYS A 49 39.21 25.42 -43.36
N PRO A 50 38.34 25.56 -42.34
CA PRO A 50 36.91 25.34 -42.52
C PRO A 50 36.30 26.43 -43.41
N SER A 51 35.51 26.02 -44.41
CA SER A 51 34.82 26.94 -45.32
C SER A 51 33.54 27.53 -44.71
N VAL A 52 33.14 28.71 -45.21
CA VAL A 52 32.09 29.56 -44.65
C VAL A 52 30.71 28.87 -44.55
N GLY A 53 30.45 27.85 -45.39
CA GLY A 53 29.15 27.18 -45.48
C GLY A 53 28.64 26.52 -44.17
N ARG A 54 29.52 26.15 -43.24
CA ARG A 54 29.10 25.53 -41.96
C ARG A 54 28.37 26.51 -41.01
N TYR A 55 28.64 27.80 -41.08
CA TYR A 55 28.02 28.78 -40.17
C TYR A 55 26.59 29.14 -40.57
N VAL A 56 26.28 29.13 -41.87
CA VAL A 56 24.93 29.47 -42.39
C VAL A 56 23.89 28.42 -41.94
N GLY A 57 24.24 27.13 -42.01
CA GLY A 57 23.36 26.04 -41.55
C GLY A 57 23.10 26.09 -40.04
N ALA A 58 24.12 26.38 -39.23
CA ALA A 58 23.98 26.50 -37.79
C ALA A 58 23.09 27.69 -37.38
N ALA A 59 23.27 28.86 -38.02
CA ALA A 59 22.45 30.04 -37.75
C ALA A 59 20.96 29.81 -38.06
N ALA A 60 20.64 29.17 -39.20
CA ALA A 60 19.27 28.84 -39.58
C ALA A 60 18.59 27.89 -38.57
N PHE A 61 19.32 26.89 -38.08
CA PHE A 61 18.80 25.93 -37.10
C PHE A 61 18.50 26.59 -35.73
N CYS A 62 19.38 27.49 -35.27
CA CYS A 62 19.15 28.24 -34.03
C CYS A 62 17.95 29.20 -34.12
N LEU A 63 17.71 29.83 -35.28
CA LEU A 63 16.55 30.70 -35.49
C LEU A 63 15.21 29.93 -35.49
N LEU A 64 15.20 28.71 -36.04
CA LEU A 64 14.03 27.82 -35.99
C LEU A 64 13.74 27.33 -34.55
N LEU A 65 14.77 26.97 -33.78
CA LEU A 65 14.60 26.62 -32.37
C LEU A 65 14.15 27.83 -31.51
N GLY A 66 14.68 29.02 -31.76
CA GLY A 66 14.30 30.25 -31.06
C GLY A 66 12.85 30.66 -31.31
N SER A 67 12.38 30.59 -32.56
CA SER A 67 10.99 30.88 -32.93
C SER A 67 9.99 29.86 -32.37
N LEU A 68 10.36 28.57 -32.33
CA LEU A 68 9.58 27.55 -31.61
C LEU A 68 9.52 27.82 -30.10
N TRP A 69 10.62 28.27 -29.47
CA TRP A 69 10.63 28.68 -28.06
C TRP A 69 9.74 29.89 -27.78
N VAL A 70 9.73 30.89 -28.66
CA VAL A 70 8.84 32.06 -28.54
C VAL A 70 7.37 31.66 -28.69
N LEU A 71 7.04 30.77 -29.64
CA LEU A 71 5.67 30.24 -29.79
C LEU A 71 5.23 29.40 -28.58
N TRP A 72 6.13 28.64 -27.95
CA TRP A 72 5.86 27.90 -26.71
C TRP A 72 5.73 28.83 -25.48
N GLY A 73 6.50 29.91 -25.45
CA GLY A 73 6.36 30.97 -24.44
C GLY A 73 5.04 31.73 -24.55
N LEU A 74 4.57 32.01 -25.77
CA LEU A 74 3.31 32.71 -26.04
C LEU A 74 2.07 31.82 -25.91
N SER A 75 2.18 30.49 -26.09
CA SER A 75 1.06 29.57 -25.82
C SER A 75 0.85 29.34 -24.32
N LYS A 76 1.90 29.49 -23.50
CA LYS A 76 1.79 29.62 -22.05
C LYS A 76 1.22 30.98 -21.65
N ARG A 77 -0.11 31.09 -21.70
CA ARG A 77 -0.82 32.01 -20.79
C ARG A 77 -0.29 31.77 -19.37
N PRO A 78 -0.02 32.81 -18.56
CA PRO A 78 0.23 32.59 -17.14
C PRO A 78 -0.98 31.85 -16.59
N ALA A 79 -0.74 30.74 -15.89
CA ALA A 79 -1.80 30.11 -15.13
C ALA A 79 -2.31 31.16 -14.15
N VAL A 80 -3.61 31.45 -14.19
CA VAL A 80 -4.22 32.32 -13.19
C VAL A 80 -4.13 31.53 -11.88
N THR A 81 -3.12 31.85 -11.08
CA THR A 81 -3.01 31.38 -9.70
C THR A 81 -4.11 32.08 -8.92
N ASN A 82 -5.33 31.55 -9.05
CA ASN A 82 -6.36 31.73 -8.05
C ASN A 82 -5.67 31.46 -6.71
N PRO A 83 -5.66 32.41 -5.76
CA PRO A 83 -5.04 32.16 -4.47
C PRO A 83 -5.69 30.90 -3.89
N THR A 84 -4.87 29.98 -3.37
CA THR A 84 -5.38 28.77 -2.72
C THR A 84 -6.43 29.21 -1.70
N PRO A 85 -7.71 28.83 -1.87
CA PRO A 85 -8.78 29.39 -1.07
C PRO A 85 -8.47 29.11 0.40
N SER A 86 -8.69 30.11 1.26
CA SER A 86 -8.31 29.99 2.66
C SER A 86 -9.04 28.83 3.33
N VAL A 87 -8.48 28.34 4.44
CA VAL A 87 -9.08 27.26 5.24
C VAL A 87 -10.46 27.67 5.82
N ASP A 88 -10.85 28.93 5.68
CA ASP A 88 -12.17 29.45 6.05
C ASP A 88 -13.15 29.57 4.86
N GLN A 89 -12.69 29.38 3.61
CA GLN A 89 -13.50 29.56 2.39
C GLN A 89 -13.93 28.25 1.72
N ILE A 90 -13.20 27.15 1.92
CA ILE A 90 -13.56 25.83 1.35
C ILE A 90 -14.73 25.17 2.11
N PHE A 91 -15.02 25.61 3.34
CA PHE A 91 -15.77 24.82 4.33
C PHE A 91 -17.13 25.43 4.77
N ASN A 92 -17.74 26.33 3.98
CA ASN A 92 -18.92 27.11 4.40
C ASN A 92 -20.29 26.38 4.39
N ASP A 93 -20.35 25.08 4.09
CA ASP A 93 -21.58 24.27 4.16
C ASP A 93 -21.36 22.97 4.94
N THR A 94 -21.03 23.10 6.23
CA THR A 94 -21.00 21.97 7.17
C THR A 94 -22.41 21.57 7.60
N ALA A 95 -22.68 20.27 7.73
CA ALA A 95 -23.93 19.78 8.25
C ALA A 95 -24.08 20.03 9.77
N THR A 96 -25.32 20.22 10.22
CA THR A 96 -25.67 20.37 11.65
C THR A 96 -25.78 19.03 12.40
N SER A 97 -25.90 17.92 11.67
CA SER A 97 -26.03 16.55 12.20
C SER A 97 -25.20 15.55 11.39
N SER A 98 -24.97 14.36 11.93
CA SER A 98 -24.11 13.35 11.29
C SER A 98 -24.72 12.74 10.02
N VAL A 99 -23.91 12.03 9.25
CA VAL A 99 -24.39 11.18 8.13
C VAL A 99 -25.41 10.11 8.57
N TYR A 100 -25.37 9.67 9.84
CA TYR A 100 -26.35 8.75 10.41
C TYR A 100 -27.69 9.45 10.60
N ASP A 101 -27.70 10.62 11.25
CA ASP A 101 -28.91 11.40 11.52
C ASP A 101 -29.59 11.89 10.23
N ARG A 102 -28.79 12.14 9.18
CA ARG A 102 -29.26 12.50 7.84
C ARG A 102 -29.74 11.31 6.99
N GLY A 103 -29.58 10.07 7.46
CA GLY A 103 -30.00 8.88 6.71
C GLY A 103 -29.22 8.65 5.40
N LEU A 104 -27.94 9.05 5.35
CA LEU A 104 -27.10 8.95 4.15
C LEU A 104 -26.41 7.57 4.00
N LEU A 105 -26.47 6.73 5.03
CA LEU A 105 -26.06 5.32 4.97
C LEU A 105 -27.15 4.52 4.27
N LYS A 106 -26.92 4.19 3.00
CA LYS A 106 -27.89 3.55 2.09
C LYS A 106 -27.26 2.37 1.36
N ILE A 107 -28.02 1.29 1.21
CA ILE A 107 -27.66 0.09 0.40
C ILE A 107 -28.34 0.17 -0.98
N ALA A 108 -29.65 0.47 -0.99
CA ALA A 108 -30.40 0.82 -2.18
C ALA A 108 -30.60 2.36 -2.25
N ASP A 109 -30.96 2.88 -3.41
CA ASP A 109 -31.40 4.27 -3.61
C ASP A 109 -30.38 5.34 -3.17
N ILE A 110 -29.09 5.01 -3.27
CA ILE A 110 -28.00 6.01 -3.33
C ILE A 110 -27.91 6.54 -4.77
N SER A 111 -28.23 7.82 -4.96
CA SER A 111 -28.12 8.48 -6.27
C SER A 111 -26.79 9.21 -6.39
N TYR A 112 -26.31 9.42 -7.63
CA TYR A 112 -25.08 10.18 -7.84
C TYR A 112 -25.27 11.66 -7.46
N GLU A 113 -26.47 12.23 -7.64
CA GLU A 113 -26.81 13.58 -7.17
C GLU A 113 -26.63 13.71 -5.66
N SER A 114 -27.18 12.78 -4.87
CA SER A 114 -27.06 12.78 -3.40
C SER A 114 -25.60 12.71 -2.92
N VAL A 115 -24.71 12.09 -3.69
CA VAL A 115 -23.26 12.09 -3.41
C VAL A 115 -22.62 13.43 -3.79
N LEU A 116 -22.96 13.98 -4.96
CA LEU A 116 -22.47 15.30 -5.40
C LEU A 116 -22.91 16.44 -4.46
N GLU A 117 -24.10 16.35 -3.88
CA GLU A 117 -24.65 17.34 -2.95
C GLU A 117 -24.04 17.21 -1.54
N GLU A 118 -23.91 16.00 -1.00
CA GLU A 118 -23.55 15.82 0.42
C GLU A 118 -22.06 15.55 0.70
N HIS A 119 -21.21 15.23 -0.29
CA HIS A 119 -19.85 14.74 0.00
C HIS A 119 -18.96 15.71 0.77
N MET A 120 -19.10 17.02 0.53
CA MET A 120 -18.37 18.07 1.23
C MET A 120 -18.99 18.41 2.60
N ARG A 121 -20.24 17.98 2.84
CA ARG A 121 -21.07 18.41 3.96
C ARG A 121 -20.85 17.49 5.17
N TYR A 122 -19.64 17.50 5.71
CA TYR A 122 -19.33 16.80 6.98
C TYR A 122 -20.01 17.48 8.18
N TRP A 123 -20.17 16.76 9.28
CA TRP A 123 -20.78 17.26 10.50
C TRP A 123 -19.86 18.25 11.23
N SER A 124 -20.41 19.43 11.50
CA SER A 124 -19.77 20.51 12.28
C SER A 124 -19.20 20.05 13.63
N ASN A 125 -19.71 18.97 14.25
CA ASN A 125 -19.08 18.36 15.43
C ASN A 125 -17.91 17.42 15.07
N ILE A 126 -16.86 18.00 14.48
CA ILE A 126 -15.58 17.34 14.14
C ILE A 126 -14.87 16.69 15.35
N SER A 127 -15.32 16.96 16.58
CA SER A 127 -14.78 16.39 17.81
C SER A 127 -15.44 15.08 18.25
N HIS A 128 -16.62 14.75 17.74
CA HIS A 128 -17.31 13.52 18.08
C HIS A 128 -16.62 12.31 17.44
N ARG A 129 -16.60 11.19 18.18
CA ARG A 129 -16.15 9.88 17.69
C ARG A 129 -17.30 8.89 17.66
N HIS A 130 -17.68 8.40 16.50
CA HIS A 130 -18.58 7.26 16.39
C HIS A 130 -17.79 5.97 16.70
N PHE A 131 -16.81 5.64 15.88
CA PHE A 131 -15.95 4.46 16.08
C PHE A 131 -14.99 4.66 17.26
N ARG A 132 -15.03 3.74 18.24
CA ARG A 132 -14.28 3.90 19.51
C ARG A 132 -12.92 3.21 19.56
N GLY A 133 -12.61 2.34 18.60
CA GLY A 133 -11.32 1.64 18.53
C GLY A 133 -10.12 2.54 18.18
N SER A 134 -8.95 1.94 18.00
CA SER A 134 -7.77 2.64 17.47
C SER A 134 -7.97 3.03 16.01
N VAL A 135 -7.56 4.25 15.63
CA VAL A 135 -7.63 4.75 14.26
C VAL A 135 -6.27 5.31 13.87
N LEU A 136 -5.61 4.64 12.92
CA LEU A 136 -4.35 5.06 12.31
C LEU A 136 -4.63 5.70 10.94
N ALA A 137 -4.39 6.99 10.79
CA ALA A 137 -4.54 7.69 9.51
C ALA A 137 -3.16 7.88 8.83
N TYR A 138 -2.99 7.36 7.62
CA TYR A 138 -1.84 7.71 6.79
C TYR A 138 -2.05 9.06 6.12
N VAL A 139 -0.98 9.85 5.95
CA VAL A 139 -0.94 11.04 5.08
C VAL A 139 0.28 11.02 4.18
N THR A 140 0.15 11.43 2.92
CA THR A 140 1.23 11.35 1.92
C THR A 140 1.59 12.72 1.33
N PRO A 141 2.88 13.03 1.07
CA PRO A 141 3.31 14.30 0.46
C PRO A 141 2.65 14.63 -0.89
N TRP A 142 2.27 13.61 -1.67
CA TRP A 142 1.63 13.80 -2.98
C TRP A 142 0.13 14.11 -2.91
N ASN A 143 -0.54 13.83 -1.80
CA ASN A 143 -1.96 14.13 -1.59
C ASN A 143 -2.13 15.19 -0.48
N GLY A 144 -1.75 16.43 -0.75
CA GLY A 144 -1.69 17.53 0.24
C GLY A 144 -2.94 17.68 1.14
N LYS A 145 -4.13 17.38 0.60
CA LYS A 145 -5.41 17.33 1.35
C LYS A 145 -5.32 16.53 2.65
N GLY A 146 -4.54 15.45 2.70
CA GLY A 146 -4.37 14.61 3.89
C GLY A 146 -3.82 15.38 5.09
N TYR A 147 -2.94 16.36 4.87
CA TYR A 147 -2.40 17.22 5.93
C TYR A 147 -3.47 18.14 6.53
N ASP A 148 -4.43 18.60 5.73
CA ASP A 148 -5.56 19.42 6.20
C ASP A 148 -6.61 18.57 6.90
N MET A 149 -6.97 17.40 6.35
CA MET A 149 -7.84 16.43 7.01
C MET A 149 -7.26 15.98 8.37
N ALA A 150 -5.93 15.80 8.47
CA ALA A 150 -5.23 15.51 9.73
C ALA A 150 -5.38 16.63 10.77
N LYS A 151 -5.37 17.91 10.37
CA LYS A 151 -5.57 19.06 11.27
C LYS A 151 -7.03 19.23 11.68
N LEU A 152 -7.97 19.01 10.74
CA LEU A 152 -9.40 19.19 10.94
C LEU A 152 -9.99 18.08 11.81
N PHE A 153 -9.81 16.82 11.40
CA PHE A 153 -10.45 15.64 12.01
C PHE A 153 -9.58 14.93 13.06
N ARG A 154 -8.43 15.51 13.45
CA ARG A 154 -7.51 15.05 14.53
C ARG A 154 -8.14 14.36 15.75
N ALA A 155 -9.30 14.83 16.20
CA ALA A 155 -9.99 14.28 17.38
C ALA A 155 -10.51 12.84 17.16
N LYS A 156 -10.70 12.43 15.91
CA LYS A 156 -11.17 11.10 15.49
C LYS A 156 -10.04 10.08 15.33
N PHE A 157 -8.79 10.53 15.25
CA PHE A 157 -7.61 9.67 15.10
C PHE A 157 -6.98 9.36 16.46
N THR A 158 -6.47 8.13 16.65
CA THR A 158 -5.54 7.85 17.76
C THR A 158 -4.08 8.05 17.31
N HIS A 159 -3.81 7.79 16.03
CA HIS A 159 -2.48 7.90 15.41
C HIS A 159 -2.57 8.55 14.02
N VAL A 160 -1.57 9.35 13.66
CA VAL A 160 -1.33 9.83 12.29
C VAL A 160 0.09 9.43 11.87
N SER A 161 0.20 8.77 10.71
CA SER A 161 1.45 8.29 10.13
C SER A 161 1.76 9.03 8.83
N PRO A 162 2.56 10.11 8.89
CA PRO A 162 3.04 10.75 7.67
C PRO A 162 4.07 9.88 6.95
N VAL A 163 3.89 9.72 5.64
CA VAL A 163 4.70 8.88 4.75
C VAL A 163 5.90 9.71 4.25
N TRP A 164 6.89 9.87 5.12
CA TRP A 164 8.10 10.66 4.84
C TRP A 164 9.37 9.82 4.66
N TYR A 165 9.56 8.75 5.43
CA TYR A 165 10.88 8.18 5.64
C TYR A 165 11.17 6.92 4.83
N GLN A 166 12.43 6.80 4.37
CA GLN A 166 13.00 5.59 3.77
C GLN A 166 14.37 5.30 4.43
N LEU A 167 14.53 4.14 5.05
CA LEU A 167 15.85 3.62 5.42
C LEU A 167 16.40 2.86 4.22
N LYS A 168 17.58 3.23 3.71
CA LYS A 168 18.24 2.59 2.57
C LYS A 168 19.75 2.76 2.59
N ARG A 169 20.45 1.95 1.79
CA ARG A 169 21.91 2.06 1.59
C ARG A 169 22.22 3.06 0.48
N ASP A 170 23.11 4.00 0.75
CA ASP A 170 23.63 4.99 -0.21
C ASP A 170 25.11 4.70 -0.54
N ILE A 171 25.85 5.70 -1.05
CA ILE A 171 27.29 5.57 -1.35
C ILE A 171 28.19 5.61 -0.10
N ASN A 172 27.66 6.05 1.05
CA ASN A 172 28.41 6.27 2.29
C ASN A 172 28.16 5.16 3.33
N GLY A 173 26.94 4.64 3.41
CA GLY A 173 26.55 3.70 4.47
C GLY A 173 25.06 3.35 4.41
N LEU A 174 24.50 3.03 5.58
CA LEU A 174 23.06 2.99 5.75
C LEU A 174 22.56 4.41 6.11
N ALA A 175 21.44 4.82 5.53
CA ALA A 175 20.96 6.19 5.64
C ALA A 175 19.43 6.25 5.77
N LEU A 176 18.96 7.13 6.66
CA LEU A 176 17.54 7.44 6.82
C LEU A 176 17.18 8.73 6.08
N HIS A 177 16.56 8.58 4.92
CA HIS A 177 16.08 9.68 4.06
C HIS A 177 14.65 10.09 4.43
N GLY A 178 14.24 11.31 4.04
CA GLY A 178 12.88 11.85 4.28
C GLY A 178 12.77 13.00 5.27
N ARG A 179 13.80 13.31 6.07
CA ARG A 179 13.76 14.38 7.09
C ARG A 179 13.36 15.76 6.53
N HIS A 180 13.58 16.04 5.25
CA HIS A 180 13.24 17.33 4.64
C HIS A 180 11.72 17.56 4.47
N ASP A 181 10.90 16.51 4.49
CA ASP A 181 9.44 16.60 4.40
C ASP A 181 8.78 16.88 5.77
N VAL A 182 9.55 16.92 6.87
CA VAL A 182 9.03 16.99 8.23
C VAL A 182 8.62 18.40 8.63
N ASP A 183 7.34 18.72 8.46
CA ASP A 183 6.76 19.97 8.97
C ASP A 183 6.53 19.92 10.49
N GLN A 184 7.48 20.52 11.22
CA GLN A 184 7.43 20.72 12.68
C GLN A 184 6.35 21.71 13.16
N GLN A 185 5.70 22.48 12.28
CA GLN A 185 4.55 23.30 12.62
C GLN A 185 3.25 22.49 12.48
N TRP A 186 3.05 21.80 11.35
CA TRP A 186 1.93 20.87 11.16
C TRP A 186 1.83 19.83 12.28
N ILE A 187 2.96 19.26 12.73
CA ILE A 187 3.02 18.34 13.88
C ILE A 187 2.39 18.94 15.14
N LYS A 188 2.58 20.23 15.42
CA LYS A 188 2.00 20.92 16.59
C LYS A 188 0.50 21.16 16.40
N ASP A 189 0.09 21.55 15.19
CA ASP A 189 -1.29 21.91 14.89
C ASP A 189 -2.22 20.69 14.88
N VAL A 190 -1.73 19.55 14.41
CA VAL A 190 -2.37 18.24 14.56
C VAL A 190 -2.44 17.85 16.05
N ARG A 191 -1.32 17.89 16.79
CA ARG A 191 -1.25 17.52 18.22
C ARG A 191 -1.95 18.49 19.20
N ARG A 192 -2.38 19.68 18.77
CA ARG A 192 -2.97 20.73 19.65
C ARG A 192 -4.24 20.22 20.34
N GLY A 193 -4.10 19.74 21.58
CA GLY A 193 -5.15 19.04 22.34
C GLY A 193 -4.65 17.78 23.07
N GLY A 194 -3.48 17.26 22.70
CA GLY A 194 -2.84 16.09 23.32
C GLY A 194 -2.92 14.79 22.50
N SER A 195 -3.65 14.82 21.38
CA SER A 195 -3.81 13.71 20.42
C SER A 195 -3.98 14.29 19.00
N PRO A 196 -3.79 13.51 17.93
CA PRO A 196 -3.31 12.12 17.88
C PRO A 196 -1.80 11.99 18.13
N LYS A 197 -1.33 10.75 18.30
CA LYS A 197 0.10 10.41 18.26
C LYS A 197 0.64 10.53 16.83
N ILE A 198 1.85 11.05 16.66
CA ILE A 198 2.53 11.15 15.36
C ILE A 198 3.56 10.03 15.22
N VAL A 199 3.30 9.08 14.32
CA VAL A 199 4.08 7.85 14.13
C VAL A 199 4.49 7.68 12.66
N PRO A 200 5.50 8.43 12.17
CA PRO A 200 5.85 8.47 10.74
C PRO A 200 6.18 7.10 10.15
N ARG A 201 5.83 6.89 8.88
CA ARG A 201 6.13 5.64 8.18
C ARG A 201 7.58 5.61 7.69
N VAL A 202 8.35 4.65 8.18
CA VAL A 202 9.68 4.28 7.70
C VAL A 202 9.55 3.03 6.82
N VAL A 203 9.92 3.11 5.55
CA VAL A 203 10.06 1.93 4.67
C VAL A 203 11.51 1.45 4.61
N LEU A 204 11.74 0.13 4.56
CA LEU A 204 13.06 -0.46 4.41
C LEU A 204 13.43 -0.68 2.92
N GLU A 205 13.79 0.40 2.24
CA GLU A 205 14.18 0.39 0.83
C GLU A 205 15.60 -0.18 0.61
N GLY A 206 15.78 -1.01 -0.42
CA GLY A 206 17.08 -1.60 -0.76
C GLY A 206 17.33 -2.97 -0.12
N TYR A 207 18.37 -3.65 -0.60
CA TYR A 207 18.61 -5.06 -0.27
C TYR A 207 19.08 -5.25 1.19
N PRO A 208 18.29 -5.88 2.07
CA PRO A 208 18.48 -5.81 3.52
C PRO A 208 19.43 -6.88 4.07
N HIS A 209 20.03 -7.71 3.20
CA HIS A 209 20.73 -8.94 3.59
C HIS A 209 21.88 -8.70 4.59
N ASN A 210 22.69 -7.67 4.39
CA ASN A 210 23.74 -7.31 5.34
C ASN A 210 23.16 -6.81 6.68
N MET A 211 22.19 -5.90 6.64
CA MET A 211 21.49 -5.34 7.80
C MET A 211 20.81 -6.43 8.65
N LEU A 212 20.38 -7.53 8.03
CA LEU A 212 19.77 -8.68 8.72
C LEU A 212 20.81 -9.69 9.23
N LEU A 213 21.95 -9.88 8.54
CA LEU A 213 22.96 -10.88 8.94
C LEU A 213 24.02 -10.33 9.89
N ARG A 214 24.48 -9.09 9.70
CA ARG A 214 25.51 -8.47 10.52
C ARG A 214 24.91 -7.85 11.77
N GLU A 215 25.70 -7.68 12.82
CA GLU A 215 25.26 -7.06 14.07
C GLU A 215 25.42 -5.54 13.98
N ASP A 216 26.56 -5.05 13.49
CA ASP A 216 26.86 -3.63 13.29
C ASP A 216 25.86 -2.91 12.37
N GLU A 217 25.57 -3.44 11.17
CA GLU A 217 24.58 -2.84 10.26
C GLU A 217 23.13 -2.90 10.82
N ARG A 218 22.85 -3.79 11.79
CA ARG A 218 21.54 -3.90 12.46
C ARG A 218 21.40 -2.85 13.56
N GLU A 219 22.45 -2.66 14.36
CA GLU A 219 22.54 -1.60 15.37
C GLU A 219 22.53 -0.21 14.70
N GLU A 220 23.24 -0.03 13.58
CA GLU A 220 23.18 1.18 12.75
C GLU A 220 21.74 1.46 12.28
N ALA A 221 21.04 0.45 11.78
CA ALA A 221 19.64 0.58 11.34
C ALA A 221 18.68 1.02 12.45
N ILE A 222 18.78 0.37 13.62
CA ILE A 222 17.95 0.69 14.78
C ILE A 222 18.30 2.09 15.29
N GLY A 223 19.59 2.39 15.47
CA GLY A 223 20.10 3.67 15.96
C GLY A 223 19.72 4.86 15.06
N LEU A 224 19.71 4.70 13.74
CA LEU A 224 19.24 5.72 12.80
C LEU A 224 17.75 6.06 13.00
N ILE A 225 16.90 5.04 13.18
CA ILE A 225 15.46 5.20 13.39
C ILE A 225 15.18 5.83 14.76
N THR A 226 15.75 5.29 15.83
CA THR A 226 15.47 5.72 17.21
C THR A 226 16.02 7.11 17.53
N SER A 227 17.19 7.44 16.97
CA SER A 227 17.75 8.80 17.04
C SER A 227 16.84 9.82 16.37
N GLU A 228 16.26 9.50 15.20
CA GLU A 228 15.36 10.41 14.49
C GLU A 228 14.03 10.59 15.23
N VAL A 229 13.44 9.49 15.71
CA VAL A 229 12.24 9.48 16.54
C VAL A 229 12.39 10.38 17.78
N THR A 230 13.55 10.32 18.44
CA THR A 230 13.88 11.18 19.59
C THR A 230 14.11 12.63 19.18
N LYS A 231 14.94 12.86 18.15
CA LYS A 231 15.35 14.19 17.65
C LYS A 231 14.17 15.02 17.15
N MET A 232 13.28 14.41 16.37
CA MET A 232 12.12 15.07 15.77
C MET A 232 10.89 15.05 16.70
N GLN A 233 11.03 14.45 17.90
CA GLN A 233 10.00 14.35 18.94
C GLN A 233 8.71 13.65 18.43
N PHE A 234 8.86 12.51 17.74
CA PHE A 234 7.75 11.66 17.33
C PHE A 234 7.20 10.82 18.50
N ASP A 235 6.05 10.17 18.30
CA ASP A 235 5.47 9.24 19.27
C ASP A 235 5.88 7.78 19.03
N GLY A 236 6.58 7.49 17.93
CA GLY A 236 6.96 6.16 17.48
C GLY A 236 7.13 6.15 15.96
N ILE A 237 7.01 4.98 15.33
CA ILE A 237 6.96 4.81 13.87
C ILE A 237 5.91 3.80 13.43
N VAL A 238 5.54 3.89 12.16
CA VAL A 238 5.06 2.73 11.38
C VAL A 238 6.24 2.16 10.60
N LEU A 239 6.53 0.87 10.71
CA LEU A 239 7.54 0.16 9.94
C LEU A 239 6.90 -0.57 8.75
N GLU A 240 7.30 -0.22 7.53
CA GLU A 240 6.96 -0.97 6.32
C GLU A 240 8.18 -1.75 5.82
N ALA A 241 8.16 -3.06 6.04
CA ALA A 241 9.27 -3.96 5.73
C ALA A 241 8.84 -5.20 4.94
N TRP A 242 7.69 -5.80 5.32
CA TRP A 242 7.30 -7.14 4.88
C TRP A 242 7.15 -7.29 3.36
N SER A 243 6.51 -6.32 2.70
CA SER A 243 6.33 -6.32 1.24
C SER A 243 7.65 -6.24 0.48
N LEU A 244 8.64 -5.52 1.01
CA LEU A 244 9.96 -5.39 0.41
C LEU A 244 10.83 -6.63 0.71
N TRP A 245 10.72 -7.20 1.91
CA TRP A 245 11.32 -8.49 2.25
C TRP A 245 10.82 -9.64 1.36
N ARG A 246 9.52 -9.65 1.01
CA ARG A 246 8.98 -10.52 -0.04
C ARG A 246 9.64 -10.26 -1.40
N GLY A 247 9.71 -9.00 -1.83
CA GLY A 247 10.35 -8.62 -3.11
C GLY A 247 11.83 -9.00 -3.21
N TYR A 248 12.57 -8.93 -2.10
CA TYR A 248 13.98 -9.34 -1.99
C TYR A 248 14.16 -10.82 -1.62
N ARG A 249 13.08 -11.62 -1.56
CA ARG A 249 13.07 -13.06 -1.25
C ARG A 249 13.68 -13.41 0.13
N VAL A 250 13.72 -12.45 1.04
CA VAL A 250 14.20 -12.59 2.44
C VAL A 250 13.37 -13.61 3.20
N LEU A 251 12.05 -13.64 2.93
CA LEU A 251 11.10 -14.49 3.65
C LEU A 251 11.16 -15.97 3.23
N GLU A 252 11.72 -16.25 2.05
CA GLU A 252 11.88 -17.61 1.52
C GLU A 252 13.03 -18.40 2.19
N ASP A 253 14.02 -17.69 2.75
CA ASP A 253 15.12 -18.28 3.52
C ASP A 253 14.76 -18.28 5.02
N PRO A 254 14.67 -19.45 5.70
CA PRO A 254 14.25 -19.51 7.09
C PRO A 254 15.15 -18.73 8.07
N ASN A 255 16.44 -18.60 7.79
CA ASN A 255 17.38 -17.88 8.63
C ASN A 255 17.27 -16.36 8.41
N LEU A 256 17.16 -15.89 7.17
CA LEU A 256 16.91 -14.48 6.87
C LEU A 256 15.53 -14.03 7.38
N ARG A 257 14.50 -14.88 7.25
CA ARG A 257 13.18 -14.64 7.85
C ARG A 257 13.25 -14.51 9.37
N GLN A 258 13.95 -15.42 10.05
CA GLN A 258 14.16 -15.33 11.50
C GLN A 258 14.90 -14.04 11.90
N LYS A 259 15.96 -13.67 11.16
CA LYS A 259 16.69 -12.41 11.37
C LYS A 259 15.85 -11.16 11.11
N ALA A 260 14.89 -11.23 10.19
CA ALA A 260 13.93 -10.17 9.92
C ALA A 260 12.92 -9.98 11.07
N LEU A 261 12.39 -11.07 11.64
CA LEU A 261 11.54 -11.02 12.84
C LEU A 261 12.31 -10.50 14.06
N GLU A 262 13.55 -10.95 14.25
CA GLU A 262 14.45 -10.45 15.30
C GLU A 262 14.72 -8.94 15.15
N PHE A 263 14.91 -8.43 13.93
CA PHE A 263 15.06 -7.00 13.67
C PHE A 263 13.84 -6.19 14.13
N VAL A 264 12.61 -6.64 13.81
CA VAL A 264 11.38 -5.95 14.28
C VAL A 264 11.30 -5.97 15.80
N LYS A 265 11.59 -7.12 16.42
CA LYS A 265 11.53 -7.30 17.88
C LYS A 265 12.54 -6.41 18.60
N LEU A 266 13.80 -6.38 18.14
CA LEU A 266 14.85 -5.53 18.71
C LEU A 266 14.54 -4.03 18.55
N LEU A 267 14.04 -3.60 17.38
CA LEU A 267 13.63 -2.22 17.16
C LEU A 267 12.48 -1.79 18.08
N GLY A 268 11.50 -2.67 18.31
CA GLY A 268 10.40 -2.44 19.24
C GLY A 268 10.86 -2.34 20.69
N MET A 269 11.69 -3.30 21.13
CA MET A 269 12.29 -3.29 22.47
C MET A 269 13.11 -2.02 22.74
N GLU A 270 13.91 -1.57 21.77
CA GLU A 270 14.69 -0.32 21.90
C GLU A 270 13.76 0.91 22.03
N LEU A 271 12.73 1.00 21.17
CA LEU A 271 11.69 2.04 21.27
C LEU A 271 10.95 2.03 22.62
N HIS A 272 10.82 0.86 23.26
CA HIS A 272 10.16 0.71 24.56
C HIS A 272 11.06 1.10 25.75
N VAL A 273 12.38 0.97 25.67
CA VAL A 273 13.31 1.34 26.77
C VAL A 273 13.82 2.79 26.71
N LEU A 274 13.69 3.48 25.58
CA LEU A 274 14.21 4.85 25.40
C LEU A 274 13.50 5.90 26.26
N GLU A 275 14.18 6.36 27.31
CA GLU A 275 13.72 7.47 28.17
C GLU A 275 13.79 8.83 27.45
N ALA A 276 12.70 9.20 26.79
CA ALA A 276 12.51 10.57 26.30
C ALA A 276 12.37 11.56 27.47
N SER A 277 13.38 12.42 27.66
CA SER A 277 13.54 13.38 28.77
C SER A 277 12.42 14.41 29.02
N LYS A 278 11.32 14.35 28.25
CA LYS A 278 10.11 15.19 28.40
C LYS A 278 8.82 14.39 28.59
N ARG A 279 8.87 13.05 28.60
CA ARG A 279 7.67 12.23 28.68
C ARG A 279 7.24 11.93 30.11
N LYS A 280 5.93 11.83 30.30
CA LYS A 280 5.33 11.28 31.52
C LYS A 280 5.64 9.79 31.60
N LYS A 281 5.99 9.32 32.81
CA LYS A 281 6.23 7.90 33.12
C LYS A 281 5.08 7.04 32.60
N GLY A 282 5.38 6.04 31.76
CA GLY A 282 4.40 5.14 31.15
C GLY A 282 3.95 5.49 29.72
N ASN A 283 4.49 6.52 29.06
CA ASN A 283 4.23 6.77 27.63
C ASN A 283 5.45 6.38 26.77
N LEU A 284 5.49 5.13 26.31
CA LEU A 284 6.59 4.57 25.50
C LEU A 284 6.56 5.09 24.06
N PHE A 285 7.66 4.95 23.31
CA PHE A 285 7.57 5.09 21.85
C PHE A 285 6.91 3.84 21.28
N GLN A 286 6.14 3.98 20.21
CA GLN A 286 5.38 2.86 19.67
C GLN A 286 5.94 2.34 18.34
N LEU A 287 5.90 1.03 18.17
CA LEU A 287 6.20 0.36 16.90
C LEU A 287 4.91 -0.24 16.32
N VAL A 288 4.45 0.29 15.20
CA VAL A 288 3.40 -0.33 14.39
C VAL A 288 4.03 -1.04 13.19
N LEU A 289 3.72 -2.30 12.93
CA LEU A 289 4.21 -3.04 11.77
C LEU A 289 3.15 -3.05 10.66
N VAL A 290 3.52 -2.73 9.42
CA VAL A 290 2.67 -2.96 8.23
C VAL A 290 2.76 -4.43 7.84
N ILE A 291 1.61 -5.10 7.76
CA ILE A 291 1.50 -6.53 7.44
C ILE A 291 0.56 -6.75 6.23
N PRO A 292 0.89 -7.71 5.35
CA PRO A 292 0.02 -8.07 4.24
C PRO A 292 -1.23 -8.80 4.73
N PRO A 293 -2.30 -8.88 3.91
CA PRO A 293 -3.36 -9.85 4.14
C PRO A 293 -2.74 -11.27 4.10
N PRO A 294 -3.17 -12.20 4.98
CA PRO A 294 -2.60 -13.53 5.05
C PRO A 294 -2.83 -14.32 3.77
N SER A 295 -1.84 -15.11 3.38
CA SER A 295 -1.94 -16.02 2.23
C SER A 295 -2.95 -17.13 2.53
N GLY A 296 -3.81 -17.47 1.56
CA GLY A 296 -4.69 -18.64 1.66
C GLY A 296 -3.95 -19.98 1.69
N ASN A 297 -2.63 -19.96 1.42
CA ASN A 297 -1.74 -21.10 1.52
C ASN A 297 -0.87 -21.00 2.79
N GLN A 298 -1.09 -21.90 3.76
CA GLN A 298 -0.29 -21.96 4.99
C GLN A 298 1.19 -22.36 4.76
N ALA A 299 1.54 -22.88 3.59
CA ALA A 299 2.91 -23.21 3.20
C ALA A 299 3.60 -22.11 2.36
N ASP A 300 3.00 -20.92 2.23
CA ASP A 300 3.63 -19.76 1.58
C ASP A 300 4.63 -19.10 2.54
N PRO A 301 5.95 -19.16 2.29
CA PRO A 301 6.96 -18.59 3.18
C PRO A 301 6.90 -17.06 3.25
N ASN A 302 6.16 -16.40 2.34
CA ASN A 302 5.95 -14.95 2.36
C ASN A 302 4.78 -14.54 3.25
N ALA A 303 3.98 -15.49 3.73
CA ALA A 303 2.85 -15.20 4.61
C ALA A 303 3.32 -14.63 5.96
N PHE A 304 2.62 -13.61 6.42
CA PHE A 304 2.60 -13.20 7.81
C PHE A 304 1.53 -14.01 8.54
N THR A 305 1.82 -14.50 9.75
CA THR A 305 1.06 -15.55 10.44
C THR A 305 0.78 -15.21 11.89
N THR A 306 -0.17 -15.91 12.52
CA THR A 306 -0.44 -15.85 13.97
C THR A 306 0.82 -16.11 14.81
N SER A 307 1.73 -16.97 14.35
CA SER A 307 2.99 -17.26 15.05
C SER A 307 3.93 -16.06 15.06
N ASP A 308 3.98 -15.30 13.95
CA ASP A 308 4.78 -14.07 13.87
C ASP A 308 4.17 -12.97 14.75
N MET A 309 2.83 -12.85 14.74
CA MET A 309 2.10 -11.94 15.63
C MET A 309 2.41 -12.21 17.11
N ILE A 310 2.32 -13.48 17.54
CA ILE A 310 2.60 -13.88 18.93
C ILE A 310 4.08 -13.65 19.28
N TYR A 311 5.01 -13.96 18.38
CA TYR A 311 6.45 -13.72 18.59
C TYR A 311 6.80 -12.23 18.77
N LEU A 312 6.04 -11.33 18.12
CA LEU A 312 6.24 -9.88 18.15
C LEU A 312 5.35 -9.13 19.15
N ASN A 313 4.39 -9.79 19.81
CA ASN A 313 3.33 -9.14 20.60
C ASN A 313 3.86 -8.28 21.77
N ASP A 314 5.03 -8.61 22.32
CA ASP A 314 5.69 -7.86 23.40
C ASP A 314 6.46 -6.61 22.92
N ALA A 315 6.77 -6.51 21.62
CA ALA A 315 7.60 -5.46 21.03
C ALA A 315 6.85 -4.60 19.99
N VAL A 316 5.67 -5.03 19.54
CA VAL A 316 4.86 -4.33 18.53
C VAL A 316 3.54 -3.86 19.16
N ASP A 317 3.33 -2.55 19.12
CA ASP A 317 2.13 -1.86 19.62
C ASP A 317 0.92 -1.97 18.70
N GLY A 318 1.14 -2.27 17.41
CA GLY A 318 0.04 -2.47 16.48
C GLY A 318 0.43 -3.09 15.14
N PHE A 319 -0.55 -3.71 14.48
CA PHE A 319 -0.38 -4.37 13.18
C PHE A 319 -1.30 -3.71 12.16
N SER A 320 -0.73 -2.88 11.27
CA SER A 320 -1.46 -2.23 10.17
C SER A 320 -1.68 -3.24 9.06
N LEU A 321 -2.86 -3.86 9.05
CA LEU A 321 -3.21 -4.96 8.16
C LEU A 321 -3.79 -4.42 6.85
N MET A 322 -3.11 -4.68 5.73
CA MET A 322 -3.52 -4.17 4.40
C MET A 322 -4.69 -4.98 3.80
N THR A 323 -5.88 -4.91 4.41
CA THR A 323 -7.13 -5.50 3.89
C THR A 323 -7.76 -4.65 2.78
N TYR A 324 -6.98 -4.33 1.75
CA TYR A 324 -7.39 -3.66 0.52
C TYR A 324 -6.49 -4.12 -0.65
N ASP A 325 -6.70 -3.57 -1.86
CA ASP A 325 -6.10 -4.05 -3.11
C ASP A 325 -6.35 -5.54 -3.41
N TYR A 326 -7.57 -6.01 -3.11
CA TYR A 326 -8.03 -7.36 -3.45
C TYR A 326 -8.04 -7.59 -4.97
N SER A 327 -8.56 -6.61 -5.71
CA SER A 327 -8.53 -6.56 -7.18
C SER A 327 -7.47 -5.61 -7.72
N ASN A 328 -7.11 -5.80 -8.99
CA ASN A 328 -6.07 -5.03 -9.67
C ASN A 328 -6.37 -4.95 -11.18
N ALA A 329 -5.57 -4.19 -11.93
CA ALA A 329 -5.81 -3.95 -13.36
C ALA A 329 -5.80 -5.22 -14.25
N TYR A 330 -5.26 -6.35 -13.81
CA TYR A 330 -5.34 -7.63 -14.54
C TYR A 330 -6.58 -8.47 -14.15
N VAL A 331 -7.18 -8.21 -12.98
CA VAL A 331 -8.42 -8.84 -12.49
C VAL A 331 -9.31 -7.78 -11.84
N PRO A 332 -10.01 -6.94 -12.63
CA PRO A 332 -10.92 -5.90 -12.13
C PRO A 332 -12.01 -6.41 -11.20
N GLY A 333 -12.30 -5.66 -10.14
CA GLY A 333 -13.25 -6.08 -9.10
C GLY A 333 -13.25 -5.16 -7.87
N PRO A 334 -13.95 -5.54 -6.80
CA PRO A 334 -14.04 -4.78 -5.55
C PRO A 334 -12.69 -4.55 -4.86
N ASN A 335 -12.55 -3.44 -4.15
CA ASN A 335 -11.27 -3.03 -3.54
C ASN A 335 -10.90 -3.92 -2.33
N ALA A 336 -11.88 -4.29 -1.52
CA ALA A 336 -11.70 -4.90 -0.21
C ALA A 336 -12.96 -5.68 0.26
N PRO A 337 -13.35 -6.81 -0.37
CA PRO A 337 -14.59 -7.53 -0.03
C PRO A 337 -14.70 -7.86 1.45
N LEU A 338 -15.79 -7.46 2.11
CA LEU A 338 -15.93 -7.60 3.58
C LEU A 338 -15.80 -9.07 4.04
N ALA A 339 -16.33 -10.01 3.26
CA ALA A 339 -16.18 -11.44 3.51
C ALA A 339 -14.72 -11.93 3.46
N TRP A 340 -13.87 -11.31 2.63
CA TRP A 340 -12.42 -11.57 2.59
C TRP A 340 -11.70 -10.87 3.76
N MET A 341 -12.04 -9.62 4.09
CA MET A 341 -11.49 -8.93 5.27
C MET A 341 -11.72 -9.74 6.55
N ARG A 342 -12.93 -10.29 6.72
CA ARG A 342 -13.29 -11.21 7.80
C ARG A 342 -12.44 -12.49 7.79
N GLN A 343 -12.15 -13.06 6.62
CA GLN A 343 -11.24 -14.21 6.50
C GLN A 343 -9.80 -13.86 6.88
N CYS A 344 -9.31 -12.67 6.55
CA CYS A 344 -7.99 -12.21 6.98
C CYS A 344 -7.87 -12.18 8.50
N LEU A 345 -8.88 -11.65 9.20
CA LEU A 345 -8.95 -11.66 10.67
C LEU A 345 -9.07 -13.10 11.23
N GLN A 346 -9.89 -13.97 10.61
CA GLN A 346 -10.05 -15.39 10.99
C GLN A 346 -8.80 -16.25 10.84
N VAL A 347 -7.85 -15.86 9.99
CA VAL A 347 -6.59 -16.57 9.74
C VAL A 347 -5.46 -16.01 10.62
N LEU A 348 -5.43 -14.70 10.87
CA LEU A 348 -4.39 -14.06 11.69
C LEU A 348 -4.66 -14.18 13.19
N LEU A 349 -5.88 -13.91 13.66
CA LEU A 349 -6.16 -13.84 15.10
C LEU A 349 -6.41 -15.22 15.72
N PRO A 350 -5.93 -15.46 16.96
CA PRO A 350 -6.27 -16.66 17.73
C PRO A 350 -7.79 -16.85 17.82
N LYS A 351 -8.26 -18.06 17.50
CA LYS A 351 -9.70 -18.38 17.45
C LYS A 351 -10.28 -18.52 18.86
N GLY A 352 -11.46 -17.95 19.07
CA GLY A 352 -12.29 -18.24 20.25
C GLY A 352 -12.46 -19.75 20.48
N LYS A 353 -12.66 -20.18 21.73
CA LYS A 353 -13.20 -21.51 21.99
C LYS A 353 -14.58 -21.58 21.32
N GLU A 354 -14.74 -22.40 20.29
CA GLU A 354 -16.03 -22.59 19.64
C GLU A 354 -17.07 -23.04 20.67
N LYS A 355 -17.97 -22.13 21.08
CA LYS A 355 -19.29 -22.54 21.56
C LYS A 355 -19.85 -23.42 20.44
N LYS A 356 -20.22 -24.67 20.74
CA LYS A 356 -20.79 -25.58 19.73
C LYS A 356 -22.07 -24.96 19.18
N ALA A 357 -21.97 -24.30 18.02
CA ALA A 357 -23.13 -23.87 17.28
C ALA A 357 -23.98 -25.12 16.98
N GLU A 358 -25.24 -25.07 17.37
CA GLU A 358 -26.23 -26.05 16.95
C GLU A 358 -26.34 -26.05 15.42
N LYS A 359 -26.99 -27.08 14.83
CA LYS A 359 -26.84 -27.49 13.42
C LYS A 359 -27.29 -26.45 12.37
N LEU A 360 -26.55 -25.37 12.24
CA LEU A 360 -26.60 -24.40 11.15
C LEU A 360 -25.87 -24.96 9.92
N ASN A 361 -26.37 -24.59 8.74
CA ASN A 361 -25.83 -25.07 7.47
C ASN A 361 -24.48 -24.40 7.13
N ALA A 362 -23.82 -24.88 6.07
CA ALA A 362 -22.48 -24.42 5.70
C ALA A 362 -22.40 -22.96 5.22
N LYS A 363 -23.50 -22.36 4.73
CA LYS A 363 -23.56 -20.92 4.43
C LYS A 363 -23.73 -20.12 5.74
N ASP A 364 -24.72 -20.49 6.55
CA ASP A 364 -25.06 -19.75 7.77
C ASP A 364 -23.88 -19.71 8.76
N LYS A 365 -23.04 -20.76 8.81
CA LYS A 365 -21.82 -20.76 9.64
C LYS A 365 -20.85 -19.62 9.34
N VAL A 366 -20.75 -19.17 8.08
CA VAL A 366 -19.83 -18.11 7.65
C VAL A 366 -20.39 -16.71 7.93
N LEU A 367 -21.72 -16.60 8.02
CA LEU A 367 -22.42 -15.32 8.23
C LEU A 367 -22.79 -15.06 9.70
N ASN A 368 -23.16 -16.10 10.44
CA ASN A 368 -23.82 -16.01 11.75
C ASN A 368 -23.01 -16.61 12.92
N SER A 369 -21.71 -16.85 12.76
CA SER A 369 -20.85 -17.18 13.91
C SER A 369 -20.45 -15.90 14.66
N GLU A 370 -20.55 -15.92 15.99
CA GLU A 370 -20.00 -14.88 16.88
C GLU A 370 -18.46 -14.95 16.85
N VAL A 371 -17.82 -14.51 15.76
CA VAL A 371 -16.36 -14.63 15.62
C VAL A 371 -15.64 -13.48 16.31
N THR A 372 -15.44 -13.64 17.61
CA THR A 372 -14.47 -12.86 18.39
C THR A 372 -13.14 -13.62 18.47
N SER A 373 -12.02 -12.91 18.59
CA SER A 373 -10.75 -13.55 18.94
C SER A 373 -10.81 -14.20 20.34
N SER A 374 -9.99 -15.22 20.59
CA SER A 374 -9.68 -15.66 21.97
C SER A 374 -8.68 -14.76 22.67
N ASP A 375 -8.02 -13.85 21.94
CA ASP A 375 -6.99 -12.95 22.44
C ASP A 375 -7.43 -11.48 22.22
N PRO A 376 -8.06 -10.84 23.23
CA PRO A 376 -8.47 -9.44 23.15
C PRO A 376 -7.29 -8.47 23.07
N GLU A 377 -6.10 -8.84 23.57
CA GLU A 377 -4.92 -7.98 23.50
C GLU A 377 -4.44 -7.89 22.05
N LEU A 378 -4.23 -9.04 21.39
CA LEU A 378 -3.76 -9.11 20.02
C LEU A 378 -4.81 -8.59 19.01
N ALA A 379 -6.10 -8.76 19.31
CA ALA A 379 -7.17 -8.08 18.60
C ALA A 379 -7.05 -6.55 18.71
N SER A 380 -6.90 -6.00 19.92
CA SER A 380 -6.81 -4.54 20.13
C SER A 380 -5.61 -3.87 19.45
N LYS A 381 -4.52 -4.63 19.23
CA LYS A 381 -3.32 -4.21 18.47
C LYS A 381 -3.51 -4.33 16.96
N THR A 382 -4.44 -5.16 16.47
CA THR A 382 -4.68 -5.32 15.03
C THR A 382 -5.47 -4.12 14.49
N LEU A 383 -5.05 -3.57 13.35
CA LEU A 383 -5.64 -2.39 12.71
C LEU A 383 -6.09 -2.76 11.30
N MET A 384 -7.38 -3.05 11.11
CA MET A 384 -7.96 -3.44 9.83
C MET A 384 -7.86 -2.30 8.81
N GLY A 385 -7.23 -2.55 7.68
CA GLY A 385 -7.02 -1.59 6.60
C GLY A 385 -8.29 -1.22 5.87
N LEU A 386 -8.50 0.08 5.66
CA LEU A 386 -9.55 0.68 4.84
C LEU A 386 -8.92 1.56 3.76
N ASN A 387 -9.32 1.37 2.51
CA ASN A 387 -8.98 2.27 1.41
C ASN A 387 -9.91 3.50 1.41
N PHE A 388 -9.34 4.70 1.23
CA PHE A 388 -10.06 5.97 0.97
C PHE A 388 -9.96 6.40 -0.51
N TYR A 389 -9.17 5.69 -1.31
CA TYR A 389 -9.21 5.68 -2.77
C TYR A 389 -10.13 4.57 -3.29
N GLY A 390 -10.43 4.61 -4.59
CA GLY A 390 -11.07 3.51 -5.31
C GLY A 390 -10.28 3.18 -6.58
N ASN A 391 -10.89 2.44 -7.50
CA ASN A 391 -10.32 2.13 -8.81
C ASN A 391 -11.35 2.38 -9.92
N ASP A 392 -10.89 2.93 -11.06
CA ASP A 392 -11.57 2.89 -12.36
C ASP A 392 -10.87 1.86 -13.25
N TYR A 393 -11.54 0.74 -13.53
CA TYR A 393 -10.99 -0.33 -14.35
C TYR A 393 -11.52 -0.29 -15.78
N VAL A 394 -10.62 -0.47 -16.75
CA VAL A 394 -10.99 -0.77 -18.14
C VAL A 394 -11.30 -2.27 -18.22
N MET A 395 -12.50 -2.63 -18.67
CA MET A 395 -12.90 -4.04 -18.79
C MET A 395 -12.42 -4.64 -20.13
N PRO A 396 -11.88 -5.87 -20.16
CA PRO A 396 -11.69 -6.79 -19.03
C PRO A 396 -10.36 -6.62 -18.27
N GLN A 397 -9.44 -5.78 -18.76
CA GLN A 397 -8.15 -5.50 -18.13
C GLN A 397 -7.68 -4.06 -18.43
N GLY A 398 -7.01 -3.44 -17.46
CA GLY A 398 -6.53 -2.06 -17.51
C GLY A 398 -7.22 -1.13 -16.50
N GLY A 399 -6.89 0.16 -16.55
CA GLY A 399 -7.31 1.14 -15.54
C GLY A 399 -6.44 1.12 -14.28
N GLY A 400 -6.91 1.72 -13.19
CA GLY A 400 -6.15 1.86 -11.95
C GLY A 400 -6.83 2.73 -10.89
N ALA A 401 -6.07 3.13 -9.87
CA ALA A 401 -6.58 3.85 -8.71
C ALA A 401 -7.08 5.27 -9.06
N ILE A 402 -8.15 5.70 -8.38
CA ILE A 402 -8.73 7.05 -8.44
C ILE A 402 -8.97 7.60 -7.03
N VAL A 403 -8.86 8.92 -6.87
CA VAL A 403 -9.15 9.65 -5.62
C VAL A 403 -10.47 10.41 -5.68
N GLY A 404 -10.92 10.96 -4.56
CA GLY A 404 -12.27 11.53 -4.41
C GLY A 404 -12.66 12.59 -5.46
N HIS A 405 -11.74 13.47 -5.88
CA HIS A 405 -12.07 14.48 -6.89
C HIS A 405 -12.27 13.89 -8.30
N GLU A 406 -11.60 12.78 -8.62
CA GLU A 406 -11.78 12.04 -9.87
C GLU A 406 -13.08 11.25 -9.83
N TYR A 407 -13.38 10.58 -8.72
CA TYR A 407 -14.68 9.91 -8.49
C TYR A 407 -15.86 10.88 -8.63
N ILE A 408 -15.81 12.04 -7.98
CA ILE A 408 -16.82 13.10 -8.09
C ILE A 408 -16.95 13.63 -9.54
N SER A 409 -15.83 13.77 -10.26
CA SER A 409 -15.84 14.13 -11.68
C SER A 409 -16.53 13.08 -12.55
N LEU A 410 -16.28 11.79 -12.30
CA LEU A 410 -16.92 10.68 -13.01
C LEU A 410 -18.43 10.61 -12.73
N LEU A 411 -18.86 10.84 -11.48
CA LEU A 411 -20.29 10.94 -11.14
C LEU A 411 -20.98 12.08 -11.90
N ALA A 412 -20.40 13.28 -11.88
CA ALA A 412 -20.94 14.45 -12.56
C ALA A 412 -20.99 14.29 -14.09
N GLN A 413 -19.96 13.67 -14.68
CA GLN A 413 -19.86 13.44 -16.12
C GLN A 413 -20.79 12.33 -16.62
N HIS A 414 -20.84 11.18 -15.94
CA HIS A 414 -21.50 9.98 -16.45
C HIS A 414 -22.88 9.72 -15.87
N LYS A 415 -23.27 10.43 -14.79
CA LYS A 415 -24.58 10.33 -14.13
C LYS A 415 -25.03 8.88 -13.88
N PRO A 416 -24.17 8.05 -13.27
CA PRO A 416 -24.37 6.61 -13.23
C PRO A 416 -25.43 6.19 -12.23
N ILE A 417 -26.01 5.01 -12.47
CA ILE A 417 -26.68 4.25 -11.41
C ILE A 417 -25.58 3.60 -10.55
N LEU A 418 -25.61 3.87 -9.25
CA LEU A 418 -24.76 3.23 -8.25
C LEU A 418 -25.40 1.91 -7.82
N THR A 419 -24.66 0.81 -7.93
CA THR A 419 -25.13 -0.55 -7.66
C THR A 419 -24.37 -1.12 -6.47
N TRP A 420 -25.08 -1.55 -5.44
CA TRP A 420 -24.52 -2.35 -4.35
C TRP A 420 -24.24 -3.78 -4.81
N ASP A 421 -23.13 -4.36 -4.35
CA ASP A 421 -22.78 -5.77 -4.55
C ASP A 421 -22.73 -6.51 -3.22
N ASP A 422 -23.77 -7.30 -2.92
CA ASP A 422 -23.88 -8.14 -1.72
C ASP A 422 -22.78 -9.20 -1.59
N ALA A 423 -21.99 -9.48 -2.63
CA ALA A 423 -20.85 -10.40 -2.57
C ALA A 423 -19.58 -9.74 -2.02
N SER A 424 -19.49 -8.41 -2.02
CA SER A 424 -18.31 -7.65 -1.57
C SER A 424 -18.60 -6.56 -0.54
N ASP A 425 -19.88 -6.23 -0.32
CA ASP A 425 -20.33 -5.09 0.48
C ASP A 425 -19.75 -3.75 -0.02
N GLU A 426 -19.69 -3.57 -1.35
CA GLU A 426 -19.23 -2.34 -2.01
C GLU A 426 -20.25 -1.79 -3.01
N HIS A 427 -20.28 -0.45 -3.14
CA HIS A 427 -20.92 0.21 -4.27
C HIS A 427 -19.99 0.25 -5.47
N HIS A 428 -20.56 0.07 -6.65
CA HIS A 428 -19.86 0.20 -7.92
C HIS A 428 -20.76 0.85 -8.98
N PHE A 429 -20.15 1.32 -10.07
CA PHE A 429 -20.90 1.66 -11.28
C PHE A 429 -20.09 1.33 -12.54
N SER A 430 -20.74 1.41 -13.70
CA SER A 430 -20.10 1.24 -15.01
C SER A 430 -20.57 2.30 -15.98
N TYR A 431 -19.67 2.72 -16.87
CA TYR A 431 -19.98 3.68 -17.93
C TYR A 431 -19.22 3.31 -19.22
N PRO A 432 -19.76 3.68 -20.41
CA PRO A 432 -19.01 3.58 -21.65
C PRO A 432 -18.09 4.80 -21.82
N LYS A 433 -16.82 4.58 -22.13
CA LYS A 433 -15.92 5.61 -22.65
C LYS A 433 -15.76 5.42 -24.16
N VAL A 434 -15.69 6.51 -24.92
CA VAL A 434 -15.44 6.48 -26.38
C VAL A 434 -14.21 7.31 -26.67
N GLU A 435 -13.18 6.68 -27.24
CA GLU A 435 -11.87 7.28 -27.48
C GLU A 435 -11.27 6.69 -28.76
N MET A 436 -10.76 7.54 -29.66
CA MET A 436 -10.24 7.13 -30.99
C MET A 436 -11.17 6.17 -31.78
N MET A 437 -12.50 6.41 -31.71
CA MET A 437 -13.57 5.56 -32.27
C MET A 437 -13.69 4.14 -31.69
N GLN A 438 -12.93 3.80 -30.64
CA GLN A 438 -13.14 2.60 -29.84
C GLN A 438 -14.06 2.90 -28.66
N LYS A 439 -14.91 1.93 -28.28
CA LYS A 439 -15.79 2.02 -27.11
C LYS A 439 -15.31 1.02 -26.06
N THR A 440 -14.75 1.51 -24.95
CA THR A 440 -14.42 0.70 -23.79
C THR A 440 -15.57 0.72 -22.77
N LEU A 441 -15.68 -0.34 -21.98
CA LEU A 441 -16.52 -0.36 -20.78
C LEU A 441 -15.62 -0.12 -19.58
N HIS A 442 -15.95 0.87 -18.77
CA HIS A 442 -15.31 1.16 -17.50
C HIS A 442 -16.14 0.57 -16.35
N LYS A 443 -15.48 0.13 -15.27
CA LYS A 443 -16.12 -0.27 -14.01
C LYS A 443 -15.39 0.34 -12.83
N VAL A 444 -16.10 1.17 -12.07
CA VAL A 444 -15.58 1.93 -10.94
C VAL A 444 -16.04 1.32 -9.63
N TYR A 445 -15.11 1.09 -8.70
CA TYR A 445 -15.39 0.75 -7.31
C TYR A 445 -14.72 1.80 -6.42
N TYR A 446 -15.50 2.59 -5.68
CA TYR A 446 -14.98 3.62 -4.77
C TYR A 446 -15.74 3.56 -3.44
N PRO A 447 -15.10 3.85 -2.29
CA PRO A 447 -15.75 3.82 -0.99
C PRO A 447 -17.05 4.64 -0.92
N SER A 448 -17.98 4.19 -0.10
CA SER A 448 -19.27 4.84 0.15
C SER A 448 -19.50 4.88 1.65
N LEU A 449 -20.39 5.75 2.14
CA LEU A 449 -20.73 5.81 3.56
C LEU A 449 -21.16 4.43 4.09
N GLN A 450 -21.97 3.70 3.32
CA GLN A 450 -22.42 2.36 3.67
C GLN A 450 -21.29 1.33 3.68
N SER A 451 -20.45 1.27 2.63
CA SER A 451 -19.36 0.28 2.56
C SER A 451 -18.27 0.52 3.62
N LEU A 452 -18.04 1.77 4.02
CA LEU A 452 -17.20 2.10 5.18
C LEU A 452 -17.89 1.71 6.50
N ALA A 453 -19.18 2.05 6.68
CA ALA A 453 -19.91 1.77 7.92
C ALA A 453 -19.98 0.27 8.27
N VAL A 454 -20.22 -0.61 7.29
CA VAL A 454 -20.24 -2.07 7.55
C VAL A 454 -18.85 -2.62 7.90
N ARG A 455 -17.78 -2.02 7.39
CA ARG A 455 -16.38 -2.36 7.74
C ARG A 455 -16.01 -1.87 9.14
N LEU A 456 -16.48 -0.69 9.54
CA LEU A 456 -16.33 -0.18 10.91
C LEU A 456 -17.08 -1.07 11.92
N GLN A 457 -18.33 -1.44 11.62
CA GLN A 457 -19.10 -2.38 12.44
C GLN A 457 -18.43 -3.75 12.55
N GLU A 458 -17.79 -4.25 11.48
CA GLU A 458 -17.00 -5.49 11.55
C GLU A 458 -15.77 -5.33 12.45
N ALA A 459 -15.04 -4.22 12.35
CA ALA A 459 -13.91 -3.94 13.25
C ALA A 459 -14.34 -3.93 14.73
N GLU A 460 -15.50 -3.34 15.04
CA GLU A 460 -16.07 -3.33 16.40
C GLU A 460 -16.43 -4.73 16.91
N LYS A 461 -17.05 -5.59 16.08
CA LYS A 461 -17.34 -7.00 16.44
C LYS A 461 -16.07 -7.79 16.79
N TRP A 462 -14.99 -7.53 16.06
CA TRP A 462 -13.70 -8.21 16.24
C TRP A 462 -12.85 -7.64 17.38
N GLY A 463 -13.19 -6.46 17.90
CA GLY A 463 -12.39 -5.74 18.90
C GLY A 463 -11.09 -5.16 18.33
N VAL A 464 -11.00 -4.99 17.01
CA VAL A 464 -9.81 -4.47 16.30
C VAL A 464 -9.93 -2.97 16.05
N GLY A 465 -8.80 -2.29 15.90
CA GLY A 465 -8.76 -0.94 15.36
C GLY A 465 -8.84 -0.93 13.82
N ILE A 466 -8.62 0.24 13.24
CA ILE A 466 -8.54 0.45 11.78
C ILE A 466 -7.28 1.23 11.39
N SER A 467 -6.83 1.02 10.15
CA SER A 467 -5.82 1.86 9.49
C SER A 467 -6.35 2.37 8.15
N ILE A 468 -6.21 3.66 7.86
CA ILE A 468 -6.85 4.31 6.70
C ILE A 468 -5.79 4.77 5.70
N TRP A 469 -5.79 4.20 4.50
CA TRP A 469 -4.90 4.57 3.39
C TRP A 469 -5.67 5.28 2.26
N GLU A 470 -5.43 6.56 2.00
CA GLU A 470 -4.91 7.57 2.93
C GLU A 470 -5.87 8.76 3.01
N ILE A 471 -5.82 9.55 4.08
CA ILE A 471 -6.94 10.45 4.42
C ILE A 471 -7.07 11.67 3.48
N GLY A 472 -6.09 11.92 2.60
CA GLY A 472 -6.21 12.86 1.48
C GLY A 472 -6.99 12.34 0.26
N GLN A 473 -7.28 11.03 0.15
CA GLN A 473 -7.96 10.45 -1.02
C GLN A 473 -9.49 10.40 -0.88
N GLY A 474 -9.99 10.50 0.36
CA GLY A 474 -11.41 10.33 0.69
C GLY A 474 -12.28 11.58 0.46
N LEU A 475 -13.58 11.40 0.70
CA LEU A 475 -14.60 12.46 0.74
C LEU A 475 -14.81 12.95 2.17
N GLU A 476 -15.13 14.24 2.34
CA GLU A 476 -15.16 14.92 3.64
C GLU A 476 -16.17 14.28 4.61
N TYR A 477 -17.35 13.92 4.12
CA TYR A 477 -18.37 13.26 4.94
C TYR A 477 -18.00 11.84 5.42
N PHE A 478 -16.91 11.22 4.95
CA PHE A 478 -16.44 9.92 5.47
C PHE A 478 -15.95 10.04 6.92
N PHE A 479 -15.41 11.21 7.32
CA PHE A 479 -14.92 11.41 8.68
C PHE A 479 -16.07 11.46 9.70
N ASP A 480 -17.32 11.68 9.29
CA ASP A 480 -18.49 11.58 10.18
C ASP A 480 -18.67 10.15 10.75
N LEU A 481 -18.14 9.11 10.09
CA LEU A 481 -18.24 7.72 10.54
C LEU A 481 -17.24 7.36 11.66
N LEU A 482 -16.25 8.21 11.92
CA LEU A 482 -15.14 7.98 12.86
C LEU A 482 -15.37 8.57 14.26
#